data_AF-I9QEJ3-F1
#
_entry.id   AF-I9QEJ3-F1
#
_cell.length_a   1.000
_cell.length_b   1.000
_cell.length_c   1.000
_cell.angle_alpha   90.00
_cell.angle_beta   90.00
_cell.angle_gamma   90.00
#
_symmetry.space_group_name_H-M   'P 1'
#
loop_
_entity.id
_entity.type
_entity.pdbx_description
1 polymer ?
#
loop_
_entity_poly.entity_id
_entity_poly.type
_entity_poly.pdbx_seq_one_letter_code
_entity_poly.pdbx_strand_id
1 'polypeptide(L)'
;MEVAGEEMFIDLLFFNRELNSLVAVELKSGKFRTSYLGQLNTYLSALDTYIRKPHENPSIGIILCKEMNQTFVEFAVRDYNKPMGVATYRASKDMPERLRNALPNIEDLKKLL
;
A
#
# COMPACT_ATOMS: atom_id res chain seq x y z
N MET A 1 6.57 10.11 -9.30
CA MET A 1 5.97 10.05 -10.65
C MET A 1 5.27 11.37 -10.89
N GLU A 2 5.36 11.92 -12.09
CA GLU A 2 4.63 13.15 -12.46
C GLU A 2 3.51 12.78 -13.43
N VAL A 3 2.29 13.27 -13.19
CA VAL A 3 1.18 13.15 -14.14
C VAL A 3 0.49 14.49 -14.27
N ALA A 4 0.42 15.01 -15.49
CA ALA A 4 -0.22 16.30 -15.80
C ALA A 4 0.31 17.48 -14.96
N GLY A 5 1.60 17.49 -14.62
CA GLY A 5 2.23 18.52 -13.80
C GLY A 5 2.10 18.30 -12.29
N GLU A 6 1.42 17.25 -11.84
CA GLU A 6 1.28 16.90 -10.42
C GLU A 6 2.28 15.81 -10.02
N GLU A 7 3.09 16.11 -9.01
CA GLU A 7 4.01 15.14 -8.44
C GLU A 7 3.30 14.19 -7.46
N MET A 8 3.57 12.90 -7.63
CA MET A 8 3.02 11.83 -6.81
C MET A 8 4.12 10.94 -6.26
N PHE A 9 4.01 10.64 -4.97
CA PHE A 9 4.94 9.81 -4.22
C PHE A 9 4.18 8.65 -3.60
N ILE A 10 4.47 7.44 -4.05
CA ILE A 10 3.95 6.20 -3.48
C ILE A 10 4.94 5.78 -2.38
N ASP A 11 4.46 5.50 -1.17
CA ASP A 11 5.34 5.11 -0.06
C ASP A 11 6.17 3.87 -0.40
N LEU A 12 5.52 2.81 -0.88
CA LEU A 12 6.17 1.59 -1.32
C LEU A 12 5.55 1.08 -2.63
N LEU A 13 6.39 0.77 -3.60
CA LEU A 13 5.97 0.17 -4.87
C LEU A 13 6.71 -1.15 -5.08
N PHE A 14 5.96 -2.24 -5.15
CA PHE A 14 6.48 -3.58 -5.38
C PHE A 14 5.99 -4.15 -6.72
N PHE A 15 6.56 -5.29 -7.10
CA PHE A 15 6.04 -6.11 -8.18
C PHE A 15 5.79 -7.54 -7.67
N ASN A 16 4.56 -8.02 -7.81
CA ASN A 16 4.22 -9.40 -7.49
C ASN A 16 4.40 -10.27 -8.73
N ARG A 17 5.32 -11.24 -8.67
CA ARG A 17 5.66 -12.11 -9.81
C ARG A 17 4.56 -13.09 -10.19
N GLU A 18 3.86 -13.65 -9.20
CA GLU A 18 2.80 -14.65 -9.43
C GLU A 18 1.56 -13.99 -10.04
N LEU A 19 1.16 -12.85 -9.47
CA LEU A 19 0.06 -12.03 -10.00
C LEU A 19 0.47 -11.24 -11.24
N ASN A 20 1.77 -11.13 -11.53
CA ASN A 20 2.32 -10.32 -12.61
C ASN A 20 1.79 -8.87 -12.61
N SER A 21 1.82 -8.22 -11.44
CA SER A 21 1.20 -6.91 -11.21
C SER A 21 2.04 -6.02 -10.29
N LEU A 22 2.00 -4.70 -10.54
CA LEU A 22 2.54 -3.68 -9.64
C LEU A 22 1.66 -3.57 -8.39
N VAL A 23 2.28 -3.48 -7.21
CA VAL A 23 1.58 -3.35 -5.92
C VAL A 23 2.00 -2.06 -5.24
N ALA A 24 1.10 -1.07 -5.23
CA ALA A 24 1.29 0.20 -4.52
C ALA A 24 0.76 0.07 -3.09
N VAL A 25 1.61 0.34 -2.10
CA VAL A 25 1.25 0.29 -0.68
C VAL A 25 1.36 1.69 -0.09
N GLU A 26 0.26 2.16 0.48
CA GLU A 26 0.16 3.45 1.18
C GLU A 26 0.12 3.22 2.68
N LEU A 27 1.07 3.79 3.42
CA LEU A 27 1.22 3.62 4.86
C LEU A 27 0.55 4.77 5.61
N LYS A 28 -0.34 4.47 6.55
CA LYS A 28 -1.02 5.47 7.38
C LYS A 28 -0.90 5.13 8.86
N SER A 29 -0.32 6.04 9.63
CA SER A 29 -0.09 5.87 11.07
C SER A 29 -1.36 5.94 11.94
N GLY A 30 -2.48 6.36 11.36
CA GLY A 30 -3.76 6.54 12.03
C GLY A 30 -4.86 5.62 11.53
N LYS A 31 -6.09 5.95 11.93
CA LYS A 31 -7.31 5.29 11.46
C LYS A 31 -7.55 5.56 9.98
N PHE A 32 -8.10 4.58 9.27
CA PHE A 32 -8.56 4.73 7.89
C PHE A 32 -9.42 5.99 7.67
N ARG A 33 -9.19 6.66 6.54
CA ARG A 33 -10.02 7.77 6.02
C ARG A 33 -10.31 7.52 4.54
N THR A 34 -11.51 7.88 4.11
CA THR A 34 -11.95 7.69 2.71
C THR A 34 -11.09 8.44 1.71
N SER A 35 -10.49 9.57 2.09
CA SER A 35 -9.56 10.33 1.23
C SER A 35 -8.35 9.52 0.78
N TYR A 36 -7.95 8.50 1.54
CA TYR A 36 -6.83 7.62 1.19
C TYR A 36 -7.15 6.74 -0.03
N LEU A 37 -8.42 6.36 -0.23
CA LEU A 37 -8.85 5.63 -1.43
C LEU A 37 -8.72 6.50 -2.69
N GLY A 38 -9.05 7.79 -2.59
CA GLY A 38 -8.88 8.73 -3.70
C GLY A 38 -7.42 8.86 -4.11
N GLN A 39 -6.52 9.05 -3.15
CA GLN A 39 -5.06 9.10 -3.37
C GLN A 39 -4.57 7.82 -4.04
N LEU A 40 -4.91 6.65 -3.49
CA LEU A 40 -4.50 5.36 -4.02
C LEU A 40 -5.07 5.11 -5.43
N ASN A 41 -6.33 5.49 -5.68
CA ASN A 41 -6.96 5.35 -7.00
C ASN A 41 -6.22 6.14 -8.08
N THR A 42 -5.77 7.35 -7.75
CA THR A 42 -4.95 8.17 -8.64
C THR A 42 -3.61 7.47 -8.95
N TYR A 43 -2.95 6.91 -7.93
CA TYR A 43 -1.71 6.15 -8.12
C TYR A 43 -1.89 4.96 -9.05
N LEU A 44 -2.91 4.13 -8.82
CA LEU A 44 -3.17 2.98 -9.68
C LEU A 44 -3.51 3.39 -11.12
N SER A 45 -4.28 4.48 -11.30
CA SER A 45 -4.58 5.02 -12.63
C SER A 45 -3.32 5.42 -13.37
N ALA A 46 -2.41 6.11 -12.70
CA ALA A 46 -1.15 6.55 -13.28
C ALA A 46 -0.19 5.39 -13.54
N LEU A 47 -0.08 4.42 -12.62
CA LEU A 47 0.70 3.21 -12.83
C LEU A 47 0.19 2.42 -14.05
N ASP A 48 -1.12 2.18 -14.13
CA ASP A 48 -1.73 1.41 -15.22
C ASP A 48 -1.58 2.08 -16.60
N THR A 49 -1.49 3.41 -16.62
CA THR A 49 -1.41 4.22 -17.85
C THR A 49 0.02 4.40 -18.34
N TYR A 50 0.94 4.71 -17.42
CA TYR A 50 2.28 5.18 -17.80
C TYR A 50 3.39 4.18 -17.53
N ILE A 51 3.20 3.23 -16.60
CA ILE A 51 4.28 2.36 -16.10
C ILE A 51 4.03 0.88 -16.43
N ARG A 52 2.78 0.43 -16.27
CA ARG A 52 2.37 -0.96 -16.48
C ARG A 52 2.67 -1.41 -17.91
N LYS A 53 3.32 -2.55 -18.05
CA LYS A 53 3.62 -3.14 -19.36
C LYS A 53 2.41 -3.89 -19.92
N PRO A 54 2.32 -4.09 -21.25
CA PRO A 54 1.16 -4.76 -21.87
C PRO A 54 0.88 -6.17 -21.36
N HIS A 55 1.89 -6.90 -20.88
CA HIS A 55 1.74 -8.25 -20.35
C HIS A 55 1.38 -8.30 -18.86
N GLU A 56 1.46 -7.18 -18.15
CA GLU A 56 1.22 -7.09 -16.71
C GLU A 56 -0.28 -6.90 -16.42
N ASN A 57 -0.76 -7.52 -15.35
CA ASN A 57 -2.12 -7.34 -14.84
C ASN A 57 -2.31 -5.93 -14.24
N PRO A 58 -3.56 -5.45 -14.08
CA PRO A 58 -3.84 -4.17 -13.45
C PRO A 58 -3.14 -4.03 -12.08
N SER A 59 -2.61 -2.85 -11.81
CA SER A 59 -1.92 -2.54 -10.55
C SER A 59 -2.87 -2.66 -9.36
N ILE A 60 -2.35 -3.17 -8.25
CA ILE A 60 -3.08 -3.43 -7.01
C ILE A 60 -2.69 -2.40 -5.96
N GLY A 61 -3.69 -1.85 -5.26
CA GLY A 61 -3.48 -0.88 -4.19
C GLY A 61 -3.77 -1.43 -2.81
N ILE A 62 -2.90 -1.17 -1.84
CA ILE A 62 -3.11 -1.57 -0.45
C ILE A 62 -2.91 -0.35 0.45
N ILE A 63 -3.93 0.01 1.21
CA ILE A 63 -3.77 0.96 2.31
C ILE A 63 -3.47 0.15 3.58
N LEU A 64 -2.33 0.43 4.22
CA LEU A 64 -1.99 -0.12 5.53
C LEU A 64 -2.20 0.94 6.60
N CYS A 65 -3.27 0.80 7.37
CA CYS A 65 -3.60 1.70 8.48
C CYS A 65 -3.25 1.06 9.84
N LYS A 66 -3.09 1.87 10.88
CA LYS A 66 -2.99 1.34 12.24
C LYS A 66 -4.32 0.74 12.71
N GLU A 67 -5.42 1.38 12.34
CA GLU A 67 -6.77 1.01 12.78
C GLU A 67 -7.79 1.18 11.64
N MET A 68 -8.82 0.34 11.62
CA MET A 68 -9.95 0.47 10.70
C MET A 68 -11.23 -0.05 11.32
N ASN A 69 -12.37 0.46 10.86
CA ASN A 69 -13.65 -0.21 11.03
C ASN A 69 -13.93 -0.98 9.73
N GLN A 70 -13.93 -2.31 9.80
CA GLN A 70 -14.03 -3.16 8.64
C GLN A 70 -15.32 -2.92 7.83
N THR A 71 -16.47 -2.82 8.51
CA THR A 71 -17.76 -2.55 7.85
C THR A 71 -17.76 -1.21 7.11
N PHE A 72 -17.16 -0.17 7.70
CA PHE A 72 -17.03 1.12 7.05
C PHE A 72 -16.08 1.09 5.85
N VAL A 73 -14.98 0.33 5.96
CA VAL A 73 -14.05 0.11 4.83
C VAL A 73 -14.76 -0.60 3.68
N GLU A 74 -15.48 -1.69 3.96
CA GLU A 74 -16.23 -2.44 2.95
C GLU A 74 -17.26 -1.55 2.25
N PHE A 75 -17.96 -0.70 3.00
CA PHE A 75 -18.86 0.32 2.44
C PHE A 75 -18.12 1.31 1.52
N ALA A 76 -16.97 1.83 1.96
CA ALA A 76 -16.23 2.85 1.21
C ALA A 76 -15.54 2.30 -0.06
N VAL A 77 -15.10 1.04 -0.04
CA VAL A 77 -14.38 0.41 -1.17
C VAL A 77 -15.34 -0.04 -2.27
N ARG A 78 -16.60 -0.33 -1.94
CA ARG A 78 -17.59 -0.90 -2.87
C ARG A 78 -17.74 -0.14 -4.20
N ASP A 79 -17.59 1.18 -4.18
CA ASP A 79 -17.78 2.02 -5.36
C ASP A 79 -16.47 2.26 -6.16
N TYR A 80 -15.37 1.63 -5.75
CA TYR A 80 -14.11 1.64 -6.48
C TYR A 80 -13.97 0.40 -7.35
N ASN A 81 -13.73 0.61 -8.65
CA ASN A 81 -13.62 -0.47 -9.63
C ASN A 81 -12.19 -1.01 -9.81
N LYS A 82 -11.18 -0.33 -9.26
CA LYS A 82 -9.78 -0.78 -9.29
C LYS A 82 -9.51 -1.78 -8.16
N PRO A 83 -8.56 -2.71 -8.31
CA PRO A 83 -8.26 -3.69 -7.28
C PRO A 83 -7.52 -3.01 -6.12
N MET A 84 -8.27 -2.63 -5.08
CA MET A 84 -7.73 -2.00 -3.89
C MET A 84 -8.33 -2.54 -2.60
N GLY A 85 -7.53 -2.54 -1.54
CA GLY A 85 -7.92 -3.01 -0.23
C GLY A 85 -7.31 -2.19 0.90
N VAL A 86 -7.90 -2.34 2.09
CA VAL A 86 -7.37 -1.75 3.33
C VAL A 86 -7.07 -2.90 4.27
N ALA A 87 -5.88 -2.87 4.87
CA ALA A 87 -5.49 -3.80 5.92
C ALA A 87 -4.88 -3.03 7.09
N THR A 88 -4.84 -3.69 8.26
CA THR A 88 -4.17 -3.13 9.43
C THR A 88 -2.80 -3.74 9.64
N TYR A 89 -1.87 -2.95 10.15
CA TYR A 89 -0.56 -3.44 10.58
C TYR A 89 -0.44 -3.40 12.10
N ARG A 90 0.44 -4.25 12.65
CA ARG A 90 0.82 -4.24 14.06
C ARG A 90 2.16 -3.57 14.20
N ALA A 91 2.26 -2.59 15.11
CA ALA A 91 3.53 -1.95 15.40
C ALA A 91 4.45 -2.94 16.12
N SER A 92 5.76 -2.62 16.18
CA SER A 92 6.75 -3.45 16.89
C SER A 92 6.31 -3.80 18.31
N LYS A 93 5.67 -2.87 19.03
CA LYS A 93 5.12 -3.06 20.39
C LYS A 93 4.04 -4.16 20.49
N ASP A 94 3.36 -4.47 19.39
CA ASP A 94 2.29 -5.45 19.29
C ASP A 94 2.71 -6.68 18.45
N MET A 95 3.99 -6.77 18.10
CA MET A 95 4.57 -7.84 17.30
C MET A 95 4.77 -9.11 18.16
N PRO A 96 4.40 -10.30 17.64
CA PRO A 96 4.72 -11.57 18.28
C PRO A 96 6.20 -11.71 18.58
N GLU A 97 6.53 -12.24 19.76
CA GLU A 97 7.91 -12.37 20.24
C GLU A 97 8.81 -13.17 19.28
N ARG A 98 8.25 -14.21 18.64
CA ARG A 98 8.91 -14.99 17.59
C ARG A 98 9.42 -14.10 16.44
N LEU A 99 8.64 -13.12 16.01
CA LEU A 99 9.03 -12.22 14.91
C LEU A 99 10.05 -11.18 15.40
N ARG A 100 9.91 -10.67 16.63
CA ARG A 100 10.91 -9.76 17.21
C ARG A 100 12.28 -10.41 17.30
N ASN A 101 12.35 -11.67 17.72
CA ASN A 101 13.62 -12.40 17.85
C ASN A 101 14.25 -12.76 16.50
N ALA A 102 13.47 -12.79 15.42
CA ALA A 102 13.97 -13.03 14.06
C ALA A 102 14.48 -11.76 13.39
N LEU A 103 14.12 -10.58 13.88
CA LEU A 103 14.59 -9.31 13.35
C LEU A 103 15.96 -8.96 13.96
N PRO A 104 16.93 -8.50 13.15
CA PRO A 104 18.17 -7.94 13.67
C PRO A 104 17.87 -6.69 14.52
N ASN A 105 18.81 -6.34 15.40
CA ASN A 105 18.70 -5.12 16.19
C ASN A 105 18.59 -3.89 15.25
N ILE A 106 17.85 -2.86 15.68
CA ILE A 106 17.73 -1.57 14.99
C ILE A 106 19.10 -1.00 14.60
N GLU A 107 20.11 -1.11 15.47
CA GLU A 107 21.45 -0.60 15.16
C GLU A 107 22.14 -1.37 14.02
N ASP A 108 21.85 -2.66 13.87
CA ASP A 108 22.39 -3.45 12.75
C ASP A 108 21.59 -3.21 11.46
N LEU A 109 20.28 -2.97 11.57
CA LEU A 109 19.44 -2.51 10.46
C LEU A 109 19.91 -1.18 9.88
N LYS A 110 20.28 -0.21 10.74
CA LYS A 110 20.80 1.09 10.30
C LYS A 110 22.10 0.99 9.52
N LYS A 111 22.91 -0.04 9.73
CA LYS A 111 24.16 -0.26 8.98
C LYS A 111 23.93 -0.80 7.57
N LEU A 112 22.72 -1.30 7.28
CA LEU A 112 22.34 -1.88 5.99
C LEU A 112 21.63 -0.87 5.05
N LEU A 113 21.35 0.34 5.54
CA LEU A 113 20.72 1.45 4.83
C LEU A 113 21.75 2.54 4.57
#